data_AF-A0A505DSQ7-F1
#
_entry.id   AF-A0A505DSQ7-F1
#
_cell.length_a   1.000
_cell.length_b   1.000
_cell.length_c   1.000
_cell.angle_alpha   90.00
_cell.angle_beta   90.00
_cell.angle_gamma   90.00
#
_symmetry.space_group_name_H-M   'P 1'
#
loop_
_entity.id
_entity.type
_entity.pdbx_description
1 polymer ?
#
loop_
_entity_poly.entity_id
_entity_poly.type
_entity_poly.pdbx_seq_one_letter_code
_entity_poly.pdbx_strand_id
1 'polypeptide(L)' 'RDAVTTQELASALGVSLRTITRDLNWLRDAGLPVTAHRGRLGGVTMLSGSGLDLTRLTPGERDHLSLTGLDEKQRAEL' A
#
# COMPACT_ATOMS: atom_id res chain seq x y z
N ARG A 1 -1.91 14.36 6.28
CA ARG A 1 -1.21 13.14 5.83
C ARG A 1 -0.66 12.49 7.08
N ASP A 2 -1.21 11.34 7.47
CA ASP A 2 -0.72 10.59 8.62
C ASP A 2 0.44 9.72 8.17
N ALA A 3 1.61 9.97 8.74
CA ALA A 3 2.80 9.16 8.51
C ALA A 3 2.91 8.16 9.66
N VAL A 4 3.00 6.87 9.35
CA VAL A 4 3.14 5.79 10.34
C VAL A 4 4.54 5.24 10.26
N THR A 5 5.24 5.09 11.37
CA THR A 5 6.59 4.54 11.36
C THR A 5 6.58 3.06 10.98
N THR A 6 7.70 2.58 10.45
CA THR A 6 7.89 1.16 10.11
C THR A 6 7.77 0.26 11.35
N GLN A 7 8.11 0.78 12.53
CA GLN A 7 7.97 0.07 13.82
C GLN A 7 6.52 -0.04 14.26
N GLU A 8 5.73 1.02 14.15
CA GLU A 8 4.29 0.97 14.43
C GLU A 8 3.58 0.01 13.48
N LEU A 9 3.94 0.01 12.20
CA LEU A 9 3.38 -0.93 11.21
C LEU A 9 3.73 -2.39 11.56
N ALA A 10 4.97 -2.64 11.95
CA ALA A 10 5.44 -3.96 12.36
C ALA A 10 4.66 -4.47 13.59
N SER A 11 4.47 -3.60 14.59
CA SER A 11 3.69 -3.91 15.80
C SER A 11 2.22 -4.18 15.48
N ALA A 12 1.58 -3.31 14.70
CA ALA A 12 0.16 -3.42 14.36
C ALA A 12 -0.16 -4.67 13.53
N LEU A 13 0.76 -5.09 12.65
CA LEU A 13 0.59 -6.26 11.80
C LEU A 13 1.17 -7.54 12.43
N GLY A 14 1.81 -7.46 13.60
CA GLY A 14 2.40 -8.60 14.29
C GLY A 14 3.56 -9.26 13.53
N VAL A 15 4.32 -8.48 12.74
CA VAL A 15 5.43 -8.97 11.92
C VAL A 15 6.74 -8.26 12.24
N SER A 16 7.85 -8.82 11.76
CA SER A 16 9.17 -8.21 11.99
C SER A 16 9.36 -6.92 11.18
N LEU A 17 10.23 -6.03 11.68
CA LEU A 17 10.67 -4.84 10.94
C LEU A 17 11.29 -5.18 9.57
N ARG A 18 11.98 -6.32 9.49
CA ARG A 18 12.55 -6.85 8.24
C ARG A 18 11.45 -7.20 7.23
N THR A 19 10.34 -7.79 7.68
CA THR A 19 9.17 -8.11 6.86
C THR A 19 8.59 -6.82 6.28
N ILE A 20 8.29 -5.84 7.12
CA ILE A 20 7.77 -4.55 6.66
C ILE A 20 8.72 -3.89 5.65
N THR A 21 10.02 -3.85 5.94
CA THR A 21 10.98 -3.20 5.02
C THR A 21 11.09 -3.95 3.69
N ARG A 22 11.05 -5.28 3.70
CA ARG A 22 11.05 -6.11 2.49
C ARG A 22 9.79 -5.86 1.67
N ASP A 23 8.63 -5.86 2.32
CA ASP A 23 7.35 -5.73 1.64
C ASP A 23 7.18 -4.31 1.09
N LEU A 24 7.59 -3.27 1.82
CA LEU A 24 7.60 -1.89 1.30
C LEU A 24 8.47 -1.74 0.04
N ASN A 25 9.62 -2.42 -0.01
CA ASN A 25 10.45 -2.44 -1.22
C ASN A 25 9.73 -3.16 -2.36
N TRP A 26 9.12 -4.31 -2.09
CA TRP A 26 8.35 -5.06 -3.08
C TRP A 26 7.17 -4.25 -3.63
N LEU A 27 6.43 -3.56 -2.77
CA LEU A 27 5.32 -2.70 -3.17
C LEU A 27 5.80 -1.54 -4.06
N ARG A 28 6.94 -0.92 -3.72
CA ARG A 28 7.56 0.12 -4.58
C ARG A 28 7.97 -0.44 -5.93
N ASP A 29 8.58 -1.62 -5.95
CA ASP A 29 9.03 -2.27 -7.18
C ASP A 29 7.83 -2.70 -8.05
N ALA A 30 6.69 -3.01 -7.43
CA ALA A 30 5.41 -3.25 -8.08
C ALA A 30 4.71 -1.95 -8.57
N GLY A 31 5.34 -0.78 -8.37
CA GLY A 31 4.80 0.51 -8.82
C GLY A 31 3.69 1.08 -7.93
N LEU A 32 3.53 0.55 -6.70
CA LEU A 32 2.55 1.07 -5.77
C LEU A 32 3.02 2.39 -5.16
N PRO A 33 2.11 3.36 -4.91
CA PRO A 33 2.44 4.71 -4.47
C PRO A 33 2.78 4.77 -2.96
N VAL A 34 3.74 3.97 -2.53
CA VAL A 34 4.20 3.88 -1.15
C VAL A 34 5.54 4.60 -1.01
N THR A 35 5.62 5.57 -0.08
CA THR A 35 6.84 6.32 0.21
C THR A 35 7.30 6.03 1.63
N ALA A 36 8.55 5.61 1.80
CA ALA A 36 9.19 5.42 3.10
C ALA A 36 10.31 6.45 3.28
N HIS A 37 10.17 7.33 4.25
CA HIS A 37 11.22 8.31 4.61
C HIS A 37 12.07 7.73 5.74
N ARG A 38 13.41 7.78 5.60
CA ARG A 38 14.33 7.35 6.67
C ARG A 38 14.54 8.48 7.69
N GLY A 39 14.60 8.14 8.98
CA GLY A 39 14.95 9.08 10.07
C GLY A 39 14.16 8.85 11.37
N ARG A 40 14.50 9.58 12.43
CA ARG A 40 13.85 9.52 13.76
C ARG A 40 12.36 9.92 13.75
N LEU A 41 11.96 10.70 12.75
CA LEU A 41 10.57 11.07 12.43
C LEU A 41 10.14 10.52 11.05
N GLY A 42 10.88 9.53 10.54
CA GLY A 42 10.64 8.92 9.25
C GLY A 42 9.44 7.99 9.30
N GLY A 43 8.53 8.14 8.35
CA GLY A 43 7.31 7.35 8.27
C GLY A 43 7.07 6.77 6.88
N VAL A 44 6.31 5.69 6.87
CA VAL A 44 5.62 5.17 5.71
C VAL A 44 4.39 6.04 5.48
N THR A 45 4.25 6.53 4.26
CA THR A 45 3.08 7.27 3.81
C THR A 45 2.67 6.72 2.46
N MET A 46 1.37 6.54 2.28
CA MET A 46 0.81 6.38 0.93
C MET A 46 0.64 7.75 0.31
N LEU A 47 1.11 7.92 -0.92
CA LEU A 47 1.00 9.18 -1.63
C LEU A 47 -0.49 9.46 -1.88
N SER A 48 -1.10 10.31 -1.05
CA SER A 48 -2.49 10.71 -1.22
C SER A 48 -2.60 11.48 -2.53
N GLY A 49 -3.36 10.94 -3.49
CA GLY A 49 -3.65 11.59 -4.78
C GLY A 49 -3.46 10.71 -6.02
N SER A 50 -2.66 9.64 -5.94
CA SER A 50 -2.70 8.58 -6.95
C SER A 50 -3.28 7.34 -6.28
N GLY A 51 -4.56 7.07 -6.51
CA GLY A 51 -5.06 5.71 -6.30
C GLY A 51 -4.12 4.73 -7.02
N LEU A 52 -4.10 3.47 -6.58
CA LEU A 52 -3.61 2.39 -7.43
C LEU A 52 -4.18 2.62 -8.83
N ASP A 53 -3.33 2.65 -9.87
CA ASP A 53 -3.80 2.77 -11.24
C ASP A 53 -4.45 1.44 -11.64
N LEU A 54 -5.71 1.28 -11.23
CA LEU A 54 -6.49 0.06 -11.42
C LEU A 54 -6.71 -0.25 -12.91
N THR A 55 -6.47 0.74 -13.80
CA THR A 55 -6.52 0.53 -15.25
C THR A 55 -5.50 -0.50 -15.73
N ARG A 56 -4.39 -0.67 -15.00
CA ARG A 56 -3.29 -1.60 -15.32
C ARG A 56 -3.52 -3.03 -14.83
N LEU A 57 -4.56 -3.29 -14.05
CA LEU A 57 -4.86 -4.62 -13.57
C LEU A 57 -5.38 -5.50 -14.70
N THR A 58 -4.98 -6.76 -14.72
CA THR A 58 -5.61 -7.75 -15.59
C THR A 58 -7.06 -8.01 -15.16
N PRO A 59 -7.92 -8.52 -16.04
CA PRO A 59 -9.30 -8.87 -15.69
C PRO A 59 -9.39 -9.80 -14.47
N GLY A 60 -8.51 -10.80 -14.38
CA GLY A 60 -8.49 -11.72 -13.23
C GLY A 60 -8.10 -11.06 -11.91
N GLU A 61 -7.16 -10.11 -11.94
CA GLU A 61 -6.79 -9.33 -10.74
C GLU A 61 -7.92 -8.41 -10.28
N ARG A 62 -8.71 -7.87 -11.23
CA ARG A 62 -9.91 -7.08 -10.91
C ARG A 62 -10.99 -7.92 -10.23
N ASP A 63 -11.23 -9.13 -10.73
CA ASP A 63 -12.21 -10.05 -10.13
C ASP A 63 -11.80 -10.44 -8.70
N HIS A 64 -10.50 -10.67 -8.46
CA HIS A 64 -9.98 -10.92 -7.12
C HIS A 64 -10.19 -9.74 -6.17
N LEU A 65 -9.98 -8.50 -6.63
CA LEU A 65 -10.23 -7.31 -5.80
C LEU A 65 -11.71 -7.10 -5.49
N SER A 66 -12.60 -7.47 -6.41
CA SER A 66 -14.05 -7.48 -6.17
C SER A 66 -14.45 -8.46 -5.06
N LEU A 67 -13.73 -9.58 -4.92
CA LEU A 67 -13.96 -10.56 -3.86
C LEU A 67 -13.40 -10.11 -2.50
N THR A 68 -12.34 -9.29 -2.49
CA THR A 68 -11.72 -8.78 -1.25
C THR A 68 -12.35 -7.49 -0.70
N GLY A 69 -13.36 -6.93 -1.39
CA GLY A 69 -14.21 -5.86 -0.86
C GLY A 69 -13.67 -4.44 -1.02
N LEU A 70 -13.08 -4.10 -2.17
CA LEU A 70 -12.90 -2.68 -2.53
C LEU A 70 -14.27 -1.97 -2.59
N ASP A 71 -14.35 -0.76 -2.04
CA ASP A 71 -15.60 -0.02 -1.83
C ASP A 71 -16.30 0.31 -3.16
N GLU A 72 -17.64 0.37 -3.17
CA GLU A 72 -18.49 0.57 -4.36
C GLU A 72 -18.07 1.83 -5.15
N LYS A 73 -17.57 2.85 -4.45
CA LYS A 73 -17.03 4.07 -5.06
C LYS A 73 -15.80 3.83 -5.95
N GLN A 74 -14.92 2.89 -5.59
CA GLN A 74 -13.73 2.57 -6.37
C GLN A 74 -14.06 1.74 -7.61
N ARG A 75 -15.19 1.01 -7.58
CA ARG A 75 -15.72 0.25 -8.73
C ARG A 75 -16.30 1.16 -9.81
N ALA A 76 -16.91 2.28 -9.43
CA ALA A 76 -17.53 3.23 -10.36
C ALA A 76 -16.52 4.00 -11.25
N GLU A 77 -15.22 3.94 -10.93
CA GLU A 77 -14.14 4.54 -11.72
C GLU A 77 -13.47 3.55 -12.71
N LEU A 78 -14.00 2.33 -12.83
CA LEU A 78 -13.59 1.31 -13.81
C LEU A 78 -14.48 1.35 -15.07
#